data_AF-A0A7S0FFD5-F1
#
_entry.id   AF-A0A7S0FFD5-F1
#
_cell.length_a   1.000
_cell.length_b   1.000
_cell.length_c   1.000
_cell.angle_alpha   90.00
_cell.angle_beta   90.00
_cell.angle_gamma   90.00
#
_symmetry.space_group_name_H-M   'P 1'
#
loop_
_entity.id
_entity.type
_entity.pdbx_description
1 polymer ?
#
loop_
_entity_poly.entity_id
_entity_poly.type
_entity_poly.pdbx_seq_one_letter_code
_entity_poly.pdbx_strand_id
1 'polypeptide(L)'
;METYPLEFAEVVVNLARAGGQAAALQAVGDGAAEERMAEVEAHYQRLVEIDAYGEDPVQIKDMACAAGGLQASKRLLDGEGFEEQRDALDAACDPTPEGVSEKLWMRTRRLCMNAAKWACAEVQDDERSGKQARSEFNRVARCLGGFGPGCGQQDHEAFRTRAQETMPGTVVMFSGCKDSQTSADVYNTSSFGLPEDAGPGGAGGACTNSMIKALLEQDEYTWVGLLKAMRGILDGQYTQIPQLSSSRPMDLNSNFTISNPESSGRYRALLIGINYVGSSAELRGCHNDVDTMMRYLSDHGYSDGDMRILCDDGEHENPTKENLEASMSWLVEGASAGDSLFLHYSGHGASVRDDDGDEADGKDEALCPVDYDSAGLLRDDEVFKLLVAPLGEGVLLTCVLDCCHSGTILDLPYMFKA
;
A
#
# COMPACT_ATOMS: atom_id res chain seq x y z
N MET A 1 14.72 4.49 -23.28
CA MET A 1 13.83 5.21 -22.33
C MET A 1 12.76 4.26 -21.78
N GLU A 2 12.32 4.41 -20.52
CA GLU A 2 11.35 3.50 -19.84
C GLU A 2 9.93 4.06 -19.68
N THR A 3 9.72 5.37 -19.91
CA THR A 3 8.45 6.11 -19.88
C THR A 3 8.47 7.23 -20.92
N TYR A 4 7.33 7.70 -21.41
CA TYR A 4 7.26 8.88 -22.29
C TYR A 4 7.23 10.19 -21.47
N PRO A 5 7.71 11.32 -22.02
CA PRO A 5 7.37 12.65 -21.51
C PRO A 5 5.86 12.79 -21.35
N LEU A 6 5.41 13.47 -20.30
CA LEU A 6 3.99 13.52 -19.94
C LEU A 6 3.10 14.00 -21.08
N GLU A 7 3.49 15.11 -21.72
CA GLU A 7 2.76 15.66 -22.86
C GLU A 7 2.69 14.68 -24.03
N PHE A 8 3.78 13.96 -24.32
CA PHE A 8 3.79 12.92 -25.35
C PHE A 8 2.89 11.74 -24.98
N ALA A 9 2.94 11.28 -23.73
CA ALA A 9 2.12 10.19 -23.22
C ALA A 9 0.62 10.50 -23.34
N GLU A 10 0.20 11.73 -23.01
CA GLU A 10 -1.19 12.18 -23.14
C GLU A 10 -1.69 12.11 -24.59
N VAL A 11 -0.86 12.51 -25.55
CA VAL A 11 -1.22 12.46 -26.97
C VAL A 11 -1.30 11.01 -27.46
N VAL A 12 -0.37 10.14 -27.07
CA VAL A 12 -0.42 8.69 -27.37
C VAL A 12 -1.69 8.03 -26.81
N VAL A 13 -2.09 8.38 -25.58
CA VAL A 13 -3.32 7.88 -24.94
C VAL A 13 -4.56 8.27 -25.74
N ASN A 14 -4.65 9.54 -26.16
CA ASN A 14 -5.78 10.02 -26.94
C ASN A 14 -5.81 9.43 -28.35
N LEU A 15 -4.65 9.31 -29.00
CA LEU A 15 -4.50 8.66 -30.30
C LEU A 15 -4.98 7.20 -30.29
N ALA A 16 -4.56 6.43 -29.28
CA ALA A 16 -4.98 5.04 -29.11
C ALA A 16 -6.51 4.91 -28.96
N ARG A 17 -7.13 5.81 -28.18
CA ARG A 17 -8.58 5.84 -28.00
C ARG A 17 -9.32 6.17 -29.29
N ALA A 18 -8.90 7.24 -29.99
CA ALA A 18 -9.50 7.67 -31.24
C ALA A 18 -9.38 6.58 -32.33
N GLY A 19 -8.23 5.92 -32.45
CA GLY A 19 -8.01 4.83 -33.41
C GLY A 19 -8.90 3.62 -33.15
N GLY A 20 -9.06 3.22 -31.89
CA GLY A 20 -9.99 2.15 -31.51
C GLY A 20 -11.45 2.48 -31.84
N GLN A 21 -11.89 3.70 -31.55
CA GLN A 21 -13.26 4.18 -31.83
C GLN A 21 -13.53 4.26 -33.33
N ALA A 22 -12.61 4.85 -34.09
CA ALA A 22 -12.73 4.98 -35.54
C ALA A 22 -12.91 3.61 -36.20
N ALA A 23 -12.07 2.62 -35.85
CA ALA A 23 -12.16 1.28 -36.42
C ALA A 23 -13.45 0.55 -36.04
N ALA A 24 -13.91 0.66 -34.79
CA ALA A 24 -15.14 0.02 -34.35
C ALA A 24 -16.37 0.61 -35.07
N LEU A 25 -16.44 1.94 -35.21
CA LEU A 25 -17.51 2.65 -35.93
C LEU A 25 -17.49 2.34 -37.43
N GLN A 26 -16.30 2.30 -38.03
CA GLN A 26 -16.15 1.95 -39.44
C GLN A 26 -16.64 0.54 -39.75
N ALA A 27 -16.37 -0.42 -38.85
CA ALA A 27 -16.82 -1.80 -39.01
C ALA A 27 -18.34 -1.96 -39.00
N VAL A 28 -19.06 -1.09 -38.28
CA VAL A 28 -20.53 -1.07 -38.26
C VAL A 28 -21.16 -0.08 -39.25
N GLY A 29 -20.35 0.62 -40.05
CA GLY A 29 -20.80 1.59 -41.04
C GLY A 29 -21.41 2.87 -40.44
N ASP A 30 -20.97 3.27 -39.25
CA ASP A 30 -21.42 4.51 -38.61
C ASP A 30 -20.70 5.74 -39.20
N GLY A 31 -21.45 6.78 -39.56
CA GLY A 31 -20.92 8.01 -40.15
C GLY A 31 -19.99 8.80 -39.23
N ALA A 32 -20.05 8.57 -37.91
CA ALA A 32 -19.12 9.17 -36.95
C ALA A 32 -17.68 8.65 -37.08
N ALA A 33 -17.45 7.58 -37.85
CA ALA A 33 -16.11 7.06 -38.12
C ALA A 33 -15.19 8.10 -38.77
N GLU A 34 -15.72 8.94 -39.68
CA GLU A 34 -14.95 9.98 -40.36
C GLU A 34 -14.43 11.05 -39.38
N GLU A 35 -15.26 11.46 -38.41
CA GLU A 35 -14.87 12.41 -37.37
C GLU A 35 -13.77 11.83 -36.48
N ARG A 36 -13.89 10.57 -36.08
CA ARG A 36 -12.86 9.89 -35.27
C ARG A 36 -11.55 9.70 -36.02
N MET A 37 -11.59 9.44 -37.32
CA MET A 37 -10.37 9.40 -38.14
C MET A 37 -9.71 10.78 -38.28
N ALA A 38 -10.50 11.87 -38.32
CA ALA A 38 -9.93 13.22 -38.29
C ALA A 38 -9.24 13.53 -36.95
N GLU A 39 -9.79 13.05 -35.82
CA GLU A 39 -9.14 13.14 -34.51
C GLU A 39 -7.83 12.34 -34.45
N VAL A 40 -7.79 11.14 -35.04
CA VAL A 40 -6.55 10.34 -35.16
C VAL A 40 -5.46 11.14 -35.86
N GLU A 41 -5.78 11.76 -36.99
CA GLU A 41 -4.80 12.56 -37.75
C GLU A 41 -4.37 13.81 -36.96
N ALA A 42 -5.28 14.48 -36.26
CA ALA A 42 -4.94 15.63 -35.40
C ALA A 42 -3.98 15.24 -34.25
N HIS A 43 -4.20 14.10 -33.59
CA HIS A 43 -3.30 13.61 -32.55
C HIS A 43 -1.94 13.19 -33.12
N TYR A 44 -1.92 12.60 -34.31
CA TYR A 44 -0.66 12.30 -35.01
C TYR A 44 0.14 13.57 -35.32
N GLN A 45 -0.49 14.62 -35.85
CA GLN A 45 0.19 15.90 -36.09
C GLN A 45 0.76 16.49 -34.80
N ARG A 46 0.05 16.36 -33.67
CA ARG A 46 0.56 16.79 -32.37
C ARG A 46 1.77 15.96 -31.89
N LEU A 47 1.83 14.66 -32.19
CA LEU A 47 3.02 13.86 -31.92
C LEU A 47 4.23 14.36 -32.73
N VAL A 48 4.01 14.74 -33.99
CA VAL A 48 5.06 15.31 -34.86
C VAL A 48 5.58 16.63 -34.27
N GLU A 49 4.68 17.49 -33.78
CA GLU A 49 5.04 18.79 -33.17
C GLU A 49 5.84 18.67 -31.87
N ILE A 50 5.55 17.67 -31.03
CA ILE A 50 6.23 17.46 -29.75
C ILE A 50 7.70 17.04 -29.95
N ASP A 51 8.03 16.44 -31.11
CA ASP A 51 9.38 16.02 -31.52
C ASP A 51 10.19 15.32 -30.40
N ALA A 52 9.54 14.41 -29.68
CA ALA A 52 10.18 13.74 -28.54
C ALA A 52 11.31 12.77 -28.96
N TYR A 53 11.37 12.34 -30.23
CA TYR A 53 12.32 11.30 -30.70
C TYR A 53 12.96 11.52 -32.09
N GLY A 54 12.75 12.64 -32.80
CA GLY A 54 13.44 12.89 -34.09
C GLY A 54 13.09 11.95 -35.25
N GLU A 55 12.32 10.88 -35.04
CA GLU A 55 11.72 10.02 -36.06
C GLU A 55 10.20 10.22 -36.12
N ASP A 56 9.66 10.05 -37.33
CA ASP A 56 8.23 10.22 -37.64
C ASP A 56 7.35 9.31 -36.75
N PRO A 57 6.41 9.84 -35.95
CA PRO A 57 5.53 9.06 -35.07
C PRO A 57 4.50 8.19 -35.82
N VAL A 58 4.64 8.04 -37.14
CA VAL A 58 3.80 7.23 -38.03
C VAL A 58 3.54 5.83 -37.48
N GLN A 59 4.53 5.17 -36.88
CA GLN A 59 4.38 3.83 -36.31
C GLN A 59 3.36 3.78 -35.17
N ILE A 60 3.23 4.83 -34.35
CA ILE A 60 2.23 4.88 -33.26
C ILE A 60 0.83 5.04 -33.84
N LYS A 61 0.68 5.87 -34.89
CA LYS A 61 -0.60 6.02 -35.62
C LYS A 61 -1.01 4.70 -36.25
N ASP A 62 -0.10 4.07 -36.99
CA ASP A 62 -0.35 2.80 -37.67
C ASP A 62 -0.70 1.70 -36.67
N MET A 63 -0.01 1.66 -35.53
CA MET A 63 -0.31 0.75 -34.43
C MET A 63 -1.71 0.96 -33.84
N ALA A 64 -2.14 2.22 -33.65
CA ALA A 64 -3.47 2.53 -33.15
C ALA A 64 -4.57 2.10 -34.14
N CYS A 65 -4.39 2.40 -35.43
CA CYS A 65 -5.31 2.01 -36.49
C CYS A 65 -5.39 0.48 -36.66
N ALA A 66 -4.24 -0.20 -36.76
CA ALA A 66 -4.18 -1.64 -36.96
C ALA A 66 -4.69 -2.43 -35.75
N ALA A 67 -4.42 -1.97 -34.52
CA ALA A 67 -5.00 -2.59 -33.32
C ALA A 67 -6.54 -2.46 -33.30
N GLY A 68 -7.06 -1.30 -33.71
CA GLY A 68 -8.48 -1.04 -33.92
C GLY A 68 -9.09 -2.03 -34.92
N GLY A 69 -8.54 -2.06 -36.14
CA GLY A 69 -8.97 -2.95 -37.21
C GLY A 69 -8.93 -4.43 -36.80
N LEU A 70 -7.86 -4.87 -36.14
CA LEU A 70 -7.71 -6.26 -35.68
C LEU A 70 -8.81 -6.66 -34.69
N GLN A 71 -9.15 -5.80 -33.72
CA GLN A 71 -10.24 -6.09 -32.80
C GLN A 71 -11.61 -6.02 -33.48
N ALA A 72 -11.83 -5.06 -34.37
CA ALA A 72 -13.07 -4.93 -35.12
C ALA A 72 -13.30 -6.17 -36.01
N SER A 73 -12.30 -6.61 -36.77
CA SER A 73 -12.32 -7.86 -37.53
C SER A 73 -12.68 -9.05 -36.66
N LYS A 74 -12.07 -9.16 -35.47
CA LYS A 74 -12.29 -10.28 -34.57
C LYS A 74 -13.68 -10.29 -33.91
N ARG A 75 -14.20 -9.13 -33.54
CA ARG A 75 -15.38 -9.01 -32.67
C ARG A 75 -16.65 -8.58 -33.39
N LEU A 76 -16.54 -7.84 -34.48
CA LEU A 76 -17.65 -7.19 -35.18
C LEU A 76 -17.86 -7.74 -36.59
N LEU A 77 -16.81 -8.26 -37.25
CA LEU A 77 -16.85 -8.73 -38.65
C LEU A 77 -16.64 -10.24 -38.80
N ASP A 78 -16.89 -11.03 -37.75
CA ASP A 78 -16.78 -12.50 -37.78
C ASP A 78 -15.44 -13.05 -38.33
N GLY A 79 -14.35 -12.30 -38.18
CA GLY A 79 -13.00 -12.65 -38.62
C GLY A 79 -12.60 -12.15 -40.00
N GLU A 80 -13.47 -11.46 -40.74
CA GLU A 80 -13.11 -10.86 -42.03
C GLU A 80 -11.98 -9.82 -41.87
N GLY A 81 -10.92 -9.96 -42.67
CA GLY A 81 -9.75 -9.08 -42.63
C GLY A 81 -8.81 -9.30 -41.42
N PHE A 82 -9.07 -10.29 -40.56
CA PHE A 82 -8.30 -10.48 -39.32
C PHE A 82 -6.80 -10.70 -39.55
N GLU A 83 -6.43 -11.53 -40.53
CA GLU A 83 -5.01 -11.80 -40.82
C GLU A 83 -4.29 -10.56 -41.38
N GLU A 84 -4.95 -9.82 -42.26
CA GLU A 84 -4.42 -8.56 -42.81
C GLU A 84 -4.16 -7.53 -41.71
N GLN A 85 -5.11 -7.35 -40.79
CA GLN A 85 -4.97 -6.43 -39.67
C GLN A 85 -3.91 -6.89 -38.66
N ARG A 86 -3.73 -8.21 -38.50
CA ARG A 86 -2.66 -8.76 -37.65
C ARG A 86 -1.30 -8.42 -38.25
N ASP A 87 -1.13 -8.68 -39.53
CA ASP A 87 0.13 -8.45 -40.24
C ASP A 87 0.44 -6.93 -40.29
N ALA A 88 -0.57 -6.07 -40.44
CA ALA A 88 -0.42 -4.63 -40.35
C ALA A 88 0.01 -4.17 -38.93
N LEU A 89 -0.56 -4.75 -37.88
CA LEU A 89 -0.17 -4.45 -36.50
C LEU A 89 1.26 -4.90 -36.21
N ASP A 90 1.64 -6.07 -36.69
CA ASP A 90 3.01 -6.58 -36.51
C ASP A 90 4.02 -5.72 -37.29
N ALA A 91 3.70 -5.30 -38.52
CA ALA A 91 4.51 -4.36 -39.29
C ALA A 91 4.64 -2.98 -38.63
N ALA A 92 3.59 -2.48 -37.99
CA ALA A 92 3.65 -1.21 -37.24
C ALA A 92 4.54 -1.31 -35.99
N CYS A 93 4.74 -2.52 -35.45
CA CYS A 93 5.54 -2.74 -34.25
C CYS A 93 7.03 -3.02 -34.52
N ASP A 94 7.42 -3.33 -35.76
CA ASP A 94 8.78 -3.75 -36.13
C ASP A 94 9.37 -2.87 -37.25
N PRO A 95 10.52 -2.21 -37.04
CA PRO A 95 11.39 -2.26 -35.86
C PRO A 95 10.86 -1.44 -34.69
N THR A 96 11.37 -1.76 -33.50
CA THR A 96 11.27 -0.84 -32.36
C THR A 96 12.05 0.45 -32.68
N PRO A 97 11.46 1.65 -32.53
CA PRO A 97 12.13 2.92 -32.84
C PRO A 97 13.43 3.12 -32.08
N GLU A 98 14.39 3.82 -32.68
CA GLU A 98 15.66 4.12 -32.02
C GLU A 98 15.44 4.95 -30.74
N GLY A 99 16.12 4.61 -29.65
CA GLY A 99 15.97 5.28 -28.35
C GLY A 99 14.76 4.86 -27.49
N VAL A 100 13.80 4.11 -28.04
CA VAL A 100 12.66 3.54 -27.31
C VAL A 100 13.01 2.12 -26.84
N SER A 101 12.74 1.80 -25.57
CA SER A 101 12.95 0.43 -25.08
C SER A 101 11.86 -0.50 -25.61
N GLU A 102 12.21 -1.75 -25.92
CA GLU A 102 11.26 -2.80 -26.33
C GLU A 102 10.10 -2.94 -25.32
N LYS A 103 10.39 -2.81 -24.02
CA LYS A 103 9.38 -2.84 -22.95
C LYS A 103 8.38 -1.69 -23.06
N LEU A 104 8.85 -0.46 -23.26
CA LEU A 104 7.98 0.70 -23.41
C LEU A 104 7.15 0.60 -24.70
N TRP A 105 7.78 0.13 -25.78
CA TRP A 105 7.12 -0.07 -27.06
C TRP A 105 5.99 -1.11 -26.99
N MET A 106 6.22 -2.23 -26.31
CA MET A 106 5.20 -3.24 -26.08
C MET A 106 4.06 -2.76 -25.17
N ARG A 107 4.31 -1.79 -24.28
CA ARG A 107 3.25 -1.12 -23.50
C ARG A 107 2.38 -0.25 -24.40
N THR A 108 2.96 0.49 -25.33
CA THR A 108 2.23 1.27 -26.34
C THR A 108 1.31 0.37 -27.17
N ARG A 109 1.81 -0.79 -27.63
CA ARG A 109 0.99 -1.80 -28.31
C ARG A 109 -0.18 -2.28 -27.45
N ARG A 110 0.08 -2.57 -26.17
CA ARG A 110 -0.96 -3.03 -25.23
C ARG A 110 -2.02 -1.96 -24.98
N LEU A 111 -1.63 -0.68 -24.91
CA LEU A 111 -2.56 0.45 -24.79
C LEU A 111 -3.53 0.48 -25.97
N CYS A 112 -3.01 0.48 -27.21
CA CYS A 112 -3.83 0.48 -28.43
C CYS A 112 -4.78 -0.72 -28.49
N MET A 113 -4.29 -1.91 -28.12
CA MET A 113 -5.13 -3.12 -28.07
C MET A 113 -6.26 -3.04 -27.05
N ASN A 114 -6.04 -2.41 -25.89
CA ASN A 114 -7.08 -2.26 -24.87
C ASN A 114 -8.09 -1.17 -25.24
N ALA A 115 -7.64 -0.08 -25.89
CA ALA A 115 -8.53 0.93 -26.46
C ALA A 115 -9.49 0.31 -27.50
N ALA A 116 -8.95 -0.49 -28.42
CA ALA A 116 -9.73 -1.18 -29.44
C ALA A 116 -10.74 -2.19 -28.86
N LYS A 117 -10.34 -2.97 -27.85
CA LYS A 117 -11.26 -3.88 -27.13
C LYS A 117 -12.39 -3.13 -26.44
N TRP A 118 -12.07 -1.99 -25.82
CA TRP A 118 -13.05 -1.16 -25.14
C TRP A 118 -14.07 -0.60 -26.14
N ALA A 119 -13.61 0.01 -27.24
CA ALA A 119 -14.49 0.53 -28.29
C ALA A 119 -15.41 -0.54 -28.91
N CYS A 120 -14.87 -1.73 -29.22
CA CYS A 120 -15.70 -2.83 -29.75
C CYS A 120 -16.75 -3.30 -28.74
N ALA A 121 -16.42 -3.35 -27.45
CA ALA A 121 -17.37 -3.73 -26.41
C ALA A 121 -18.49 -2.71 -26.24
N GLU A 122 -18.22 -1.41 -26.42
CA GLU A 122 -19.26 -0.36 -26.42
C GLU A 122 -20.22 -0.52 -27.59
N VAL A 123 -19.72 -0.80 -28.79
CA VAL A 123 -20.56 -1.07 -29.97
C VAL A 123 -21.44 -2.30 -29.79
N GLN A 124 -20.95 -3.31 -29.06
CA GLN A 124 -21.69 -4.56 -28.77
C GLN A 124 -22.60 -4.46 -27.53
N ASP A 125 -22.61 -3.33 -26.82
CA ASP A 125 -23.27 -3.16 -25.52
C ASP A 125 -22.84 -4.22 -24.47
N ASP A 126 -21.59 -4.69 -24.55
CA ASP A 126 -20.99 -5.63 -23.58
C ASP A 126 -20.32 -4.84 -22.44
N GLU A 127 -21.12 -4.45 -21.45
CA GLU A 127 -20.65 -3.70 -20.29
C GLU A 127 -19.50 -4.38 -19.54
N ARG A 128 -19.52 -5.73 -19.45
CA ARG A 128 -18.55 -6.47 -18.64
C ARG A 128 -17.17 -6.41 -19.31
N SER A 129 -17.10 -6.73 -20.60
CA SER A 129 -15.86 -6.62 -21.37
C SER A 129 -15.40 -5.17 -21.47
N GLY A 130 -16.33 -4.22 -21.61
CA GLY A 130 -16.04 -2.78 -21.65
C GLY A 130 -15.38 -2.28 -20.38
N LYS A 131 -15.94 -2.61 -19.20
CA LYS A 131 -15.36 -2.26 -17.89
C LYS A 131 -13.95 -2.84 -17.72
N GLN A 132 -13.75 -4.10 -18.09
CA GLN A 132 -12.43 -4.76 -17.99
C GLN A 132 -11.40 -4.10 -18.92
N ALA A 133 -11.76 -3.86 -20.19
CA ALA A 133 -10.86 -3.24 -21.17
C ALA A 133 -10.52 -1.79 -20.79
N ARG A 134 -11.48 -1.02 -20.27
CA ARG A 134 -11.27 0.35 -19.76
C ARG A 134 -10.34 0.39 -18.56
N SER A 135 -10.50 -0.52 -17.61
CA SER A 135 -9.61 -0.64 -16.44
C SER A 135 -8.16 -0.90 -16.88
N GLU A 136 -7.97 -1.86 -17.79
CA GLU A 136 -6.66 -2.21 -18.35
C GLU A 136 -6.05 -1.07 -19.19
N PHE A 137 -6.86 -0.35 -19.98
CA PHE A 137 -6.44 0.84 -20.71
C PHE A 137 -5.91 1.92 -19.75
N ASN A 138 -6.69 2.28 -18.72
CA ASN A 138 -6.31 3.30 -17.73
C ASN A 138 -5.05 2.92 -16.95
N ARG A 139 -4.87 1.62 -16.63
CA ARG A 139 -3.65 1.12 -16.00
C ARG A 139 -2.42 1.34 -16.89
N VAL A 140 -2.50 0.93 -18.16
CA VAL A 140 -1.37 1.08 -19.10
C VAL A 140 -1.10 2.55 -19.42
N ALA A 141 -2.13 3.38 -19.57
CA ALA A 141 -2.02 4.81 -19.82
C ALA A 141 -1.21 5.53 -18.72
N ARG A 142 -1.51 5.23 -17.46
CA ARG A 142 -0.73 5.74 -16.32
C ARG A 142 0.74 5.32 -16.41
N CYS A 143 1.00 4.04 -16.71
CA CYS A 143 2.37 3.52 -16.81
C CYS A 143 3.20 4.16 -17.94
N LEU A 144 2.57 4.61 -19.03
CA LEU A 144 3.29 5.30 -20.12
C LEU A 144 3.81 6.68 -19.67
N GLY A 145 3.06 7.39 -18.83
CA GLY A 145 3.47 8.68 -18.24
C GLY A 145 4.31 8.56 -16.96
N GLY A 146 4.71 7.35 -16.56
CA GLY A 146 5.50 7.12 -15.34
C GLY A 146 4.69 7.04 -14.04
N PHE A 147 3.36 6.90 -14.13
CA PHE A 147 2.48 6.75 -12.97
C PHE A 147 2.01 5.30 -12.79
N GLY A 148 2.04 4.80 -11.55
CA GLY A 148 1.48 3.50 -11.18
C GLY A 148 2.51 2.40 -10.86
N PRO A 149 2.07 1.26 -10.33
CA PRO A 149 2.98 0.20 -9.89
C PRO A 149 3.73 -0.43 -11.08
N GLY A 150 5.07 -0.35 -11.07
CA GLY A 150 5.94 -1.07 -12.03
C GLY A 150 6.32 -0.32 -13.32
N CYS A 151 6.14 1.00 -13.44
CA CYS A 151 6.80 1.84 -14.44
C CYS A 151 8.01 2.58 -13.82
N GLY A 152 9.10 2.71 -14.58
CA GLY A 152 10.45 3.05 -14.10
C GLY A 152 10.59 4.34 -13.30
N GLN A 153 11.64 4.36 -12.46
CA GLN A 153 11.97 5.31 -11.38
C GLN A 153 10.82 6.23 -10.98
N GLN A 154 10.11 5.84 -9.90
CA GLN A 154 9.64 6.84 -8.96
C GLN A 154 10.80 7.83 -8.78
N ASP A 155 10.55 9.13 -8.96
CA ASP A 155 11.48 10.12 -8.45
C ASP A 155 11.50 9.91 -6.94
N HIS A 156 12.36 8.98 -6.51
CA HIS A 156 12.45 8.50 -5.14
C HIS A 156 12.82 9.68 -4.26
N GLU A 157 13.50 10.68 -4.81
CA GLU A 157 13.82 11.92 -4.13
C GLU A 157 12.55 12.77 -3.95
N ALA A 158 11.77 13.03 -5.00
CA ALA A 158 10.51 13.77 -4.85
C ALA A 158 9.48 13.05 -3.96
N PHE A 159 9.42 11.71 -4.00
CA PHE A 159 8.58 10.91 -3.10
C PHE A 159 9.09 11.00 -1.66
N ARG A 160 10.40 10.86 -1.43
CA ARG A 160 11.04 11.04 -0.11
C ARG A 160 10.76 12.43 0.45
N THR A 161 10.92 13.46 -0.36
CA THR A 161 10.67 14.86 0.04
C THR A 161 9.22 15.04 0.45
N ARG A 162 8.25 14.59 -0.36
CA ARG A 162 6.83 14.67 0.00
C ARG A 162 6.50 13.89 1.26
N ALA A 163 7.02 12.65 1.40
CA ALA A 163 6.83 11.87 2.62
C ALA A 163 7.43 12.56 3.86
N GLN A 164 8.54 13.28 3.69
CA GLN A 164 9.17 14.06 4.76
C GLN A 164 8.40 15.33 5.11
N GLU A 165 7.81 16.01 4.13
CA GLU A 165 6.95 17.17 4.34
C GLU A 165 5.63 16.79 5.02
N THR A 166 5.01 15.69 4.61
CA THR A 166 3.73 15.22 5.16
C THR A 166 3.89 14.58 6.54
N MET A 167 4.99 13.85 6.77
CA MET A 167 5.27 13.16 8.02
C MET A 167 6.66 13.58 8.53
N PRO A 168 6.83 14.74 9.19
CA PRO A 168 8.15 15.24 9.58
C PRO A 168 8.87 14.33 10.59
N GLY A 169 8.13 13.71 11.51
CA GLY A 169 8.64 12.72 12.46
C GLY A 169 9.07 11.40 11.83
N THR A 170 9.96 10.69 12.53
CA THR A 170 10.32 9.30 12.17
C THR A 170 9.34 8.35 12.84
N VAL A 171 8.62 7.58 12.03
CA VAL A 171 7.69 6.56 12.52
C VAL A 171 8.16 5.21 12.02
N VAL A 172 8.20 4.22 12.91
CA VAL A 172 8.54 2.84 12.60
C VAL A 172 7.49 1.93 13.22
N MET A 173 7.01 0.94 12.47
CA MET A 173 5.94 0.06 12.91
C MET A 173 6.28 -1.42 12.66
N PHE A 174 6.12 -2.25 13.68
CA PHE A 174 6.02 -3.70 13.53
C PHE A 174 4.55 -4.12 13.54
N SER A 175 4.17 -5.01 12.63
CA SER A 175 2.82 -5.58 12.60
C SER A 175 2.80 -7.05 12.16
N GLY A 176 1.75 -7.76 12.56
CA GLY A 176 1.49 -9.16 12.19
C GLY A 176 0.54 -9.25 11.00
N CYS A 177 1.04 -9.24 9.76
CA CYS A 177 0.17 -9.24 8.59
C CYS A 177 -0.23 -10.65 8.13
N LYS A 178 -1.46 -10.78 7.61
CA LYS A 178 -1.95 -11.97 6.91
C LYS A 178 -2.80 -11.55 5.70
N ASP A 179 -2.49 -12.09 4.53
CA ASP A 179 -3.12 -11.72 3.25
C ASP A 179 -4.51 -12.36 3.02
N SER A 180 -5.19 -12.97 4.02
CA SER A 180 -6.54 -13.57 3.78
C SER A 180 -7.36 -14.09 4.99
N GLN A 181 -6.93 -14.04 6.26
CA GLN A 181 -7.76 -14.53 7.39
C GLN A 181 -7.45 -13.84 8.73
N THR A 182 -8.39 -13.98 9.67
CA THR A 182 -8.42 -13.53 11.08
C THR A 182 -7.15 -13.85 11.88
N SER A 183 -6.83 -13.00 12.86
CA SER A 183 -5.65 -13.10 13.74
C SER A 183 -5.74 -14.39 14.55
N ALA A 184 -4.60 -15.03 14.77
CA ALA A 184 -4.55 -16.27 15.53
C ALA A 184 -4.18 -15.96 16.98
N ASP A 185 -5.10 -16.20 17.91
CA ASP A 185 -4.77 -16.24 19.34
C ASP A 185 -3.73 -17.34 19.59
N VAL A 186 -2.66 -17.00 20.32
CA VAL A 186 -1.78 -18.00 20.91
C VAL A 186 -2.50 -18.54 22.13
N TYR A 187 -3.14 -19.71 22.03
CA TYR A 187 -3.87 -20.32 23.15
C TYR A 187 -2.96 -20.77 24.31
N ASN A 188 -1.64 -20.75 24.13
CA ASN A 188 -0.68 -21.03 25.19
C ASN A 188 0.73 -20.45 24.90
N THR A 189 1.04 -19.26 25.41
CA THR A 189 2.39 -18.62 25.34
C THR A 189 3.46 -19.45 26.04
N SER A 190 3.10 -20.44 26.87
CA SER A 190 4.06 -21.41 27.41
C SER A 190 4.73 -22.24 26.30
N SER A 191 4.17 -22.25 25.08
CA SER A 191 4.81 -22.84 23.89
C SER A 191 5.93 -21.98 23.30
N PHE A 192 5.95 -20.68 23.60
CA PHE A 192 7.07 -19.78 23.26
C PHE A 192 8.24 -19.90 24.23
N GLY A 193 8.05 -20.43 25.44
CA GLY A 193 9.13 -20.62 26.41
C GLY A 193 9.69 -19.31 26.97
N LEU A 194 8.86 -18.25 27.02
CA LEU A 194 9.20 -17.00 27.69
C LEU A 194 9.47 -17.26 29.19
N PRO A 195 10.50 -16.64 29.79
CA PRO A 195 10.79 -16.81 31.21
C PRO A 195 9.67 -16.21 32.08
N GLU A 196 9.48 -16.72 33.31
CA GLU A 196 8.36 -16.32 34.21
C GLU A 196 8.35 -14.82 34.57
N ASP A 197 9.47 -14.13 34.38
CA ASP A 197 9.64 -12.70 34.59
C ASP A 197 9.29 -11.85 33.34
N ALA A 198 9.14 -12.44 32.16
CA ALA A 198 8.75 -11.74 30.93
C ALA A 198 7.26 -11.34 30.89
N GLY A 199 6.39 -12.00 31.68
CA GLY A 199 4.95 -11.75 31.75
C GLY A 199 4.28 -12.76 32.69
N PRO A 200 2.98 -12.60 33.04
CA PRO A 200 2.27 -13.57 33.88
C PRO A 200 2.16 -14.99 33.26
N GLY A 201 2.49 -15.15 31.97
CA GLY A 201 2.27 -16.37 31.20
C GLY A 201 0.78 -16.54 30.87
N GLY A 202 0.44 -17.11 29.72
CA GLY A 202 -0.98 -17.19 29.32
C GLY A 202 -1.23 -17.21 27.82
N ALA A 203 -2.36 -16.71 27.33
CA ALA A 203 -2.53 -16.46 25.89
C ALA A 203 -1.84 -15.13 25.50
N GLY A 204 -1.57 -14.89 24.21
CA GLY A 204 -0.89 -13.68 23.75
C GLY A 204 -0.93 -13.50 22.23
N GLY A 205 -0.66 -12.30 21.75
CA GLY A 205 -0.58 -11.99 20.33
C GLY A 205 0.77 -12.46 19.74
N ALA A 206 0.74 -13.02 18.53
CA ALA A 206 1.94 -13.66 17.99
C ALA A 206 3.03 -12.64 17.60
N CYS A 207 2.65 -11.41 17.21
CA CYS A 207 3.61 -10.38 16.83
C CYS A 207 4.42 -9.92 18.07
N THR A 208 3.73 -9.55 19.14
CA THR A 208 4.31 -9.10 20.41
C THR A 208 5.17 -10.20 21.02
N ASN A 209 4.63 -11.42 21.16
CA ASN A 209 5.35 -12.50 21.81
C ASN A 209 6.56 -12.96 21.00
N SER A 210 6.50 -12.97 19.67
CA SER A 210 7.67 -13.31 18.85
C SER A 210 8.75 -12.24 18.90
N MET A 211 8.38 -10.95 18.93
CA MET A 211 9.31 -9.84 19.11
C MET A 211 10.02 -9.92 20.45
N ILE A 212 9.25 -10.02 21.54
CA ILE A 212 9.80 -10.06 22.90
C ILE A 212 10.66 -11.31 23.09
N LYS A 213 10.20 -12.48 22.62
CA LYS A 213 11.00 -13.71 22.68
C LYS A 213 12.34 -13.54 21.97
N ALA A 214 12.36 -13.00 20.75
CA ALA A 214 13.62 -12.74 20.05
C ALA A 214 14.53 -11.84 20.88
N LEU A 215 14.00 -10.71 21.37
CA LEU A 215 14.75 -9.73 22.17
C LEU A 215 15.27 -10.28 23.50
N LEU A 216 14.64 -11.31 24.07
CA LEU A 216 15.14 -12.01 25.27
C LEU A 216 16.21 -13.06 24.96
N GLU A 217 16.25 -13.59 23.74
CA GLU A 217 17.25 -14.59 23.32
C GLU A 217 18.60 -13.95 22.95
N GLN A 218 18.61 -12.68 22.57
CA GLN A 218 19.82 -11.96 22.17
C GLN A 218 19.70 -10.45 22.43
N ASP A 219 20.73 -9.88 23.06
CA ASP A 219 20.74 -8.48 23.51
C ASP A 219 20.73 -7.45 22.37
N GLU A 220 21.30 -7.79 21.21
CA GLU A 220 21.43 -6.85 20.09
C GLU A 220 21.00 -7.48 18.78
N TYR A 221 20.02 -6.85 18.11
CA TYR A 221 19.63 -7.18 16.75
C TYR A 221 19.85 -6.01 15.81
N THR A 222 20.06 -6.31 14.53
CA THR A 222 19.75 -5.36 13.47
C THR A 222 18.25 -5.38 13.18
N TRP A 223 17.68 -4.35 12.56
CA TRP A 223 16.26 -4.35 12.19
C TRP A 223 15.86 -5.59 11.37
N VAL A 224 16.66 -5.95 10.36
CA VAL A 224 16.44 -7.18 9.57
C VAL A 224 16.69 -8.45 10.38
N GLY A 225 17.62 -8.41 11.33
CA GLY A 225 17.93 -9.52 12.22
C GLY A 225 16.75 -9.86 13.11
N LEU A 226 16.16 -8.85 13.75
CA LEU A 226 14.97 -9.00 14.60
C LEU A 226 13.79 -9.52 13.78
N LEU A 227 13.52 -8.92 12.61
CA LEU A 227 12.42 -9.35 11.75
C LEU A 227 12.54 -10.82 11.30
N LYS A 228 13.77 -11.27 11.00
CA LYS A 228 14.07 -12.68 10.68
C LYS A 228 13.94 -13.59 11.90
N ALA A 229 14.36 -13.16 13.08
CA ALA A 229 14.22 -13.92 14.32
C ALA A 229 12.74 -14.13 14.66
N MET A 230 11.94 -13.07 14.62
CA MET A 230 10.48 -13.13 14.75
C MET A 230 9.88 -14.11 13.74
N ARG A 231 10.28 -14.02 12.47
CA ARG A 231 9.79 -14.94 11.43
C ARG A 231 10.15 -16.39 11.73
N GLY A 232 11.38 -16.66 12.17
CA GLY A 232 11.82 -18.02 12.55
C GLY A 232 11.07 -18.58 13.75
N ILE A 233 10.70 -17.74 14.72
CA ILE A 233 9.89 -18.11 15.89
C ILE A 233 8.45 -18.48 15.47
N LEU A 234 7.89 -17.79 14.47
CA LEU A 234 6.53 -18.02 14.00
C LEU A 234 6.43 -19.14 12.95
N ASP A 235 7.52 -19.46 12.24
CA ASP A 235 7.53 -20.40 11.12
C ASP A 235 7.07 -21.81 11.56
N GLY A 236 6.19 -22.41 10.76
CA GLY A 236 5.60 -23.73 11.05
C GLY A 236 4.52 -23.77 12.14
N GLN A 237 4.37 -22.73 12.97
CA GLN A 237 3.37 -22.66 14.05
C GLN A 237 2.26 -21.64 13.77
N TYR A 238 2.60 -20.54 13.09
CA TYR A 238 1.68 -19.45 12.81
C TYR A 238 1.78 -19.02 11.34
N THR A 239 0.64 -18.62 10.78
CA THR A 239 0.56 -18.12 9.39
C THR A 239 0.92 -16.65 9.27
N GLN A 240 1.04 -15.92 10.39
CA GLN A 240 1.37 -14.50 10.39
C GLN A 240 2.80 -14.28 9.90
N ILE A 241 2.99 -13.22 9.12
CA ILE A 241 4.28 -12.77 8.64
C ILE A 241 4.57 -11.42 9.30
N PRO A 242 5.62 -11.32 10.13
CA PRO A 242 6.07 -10.04 10.65
C PRO A 242 6.38 -9.07 9.50
N GLN A 243 5.85 -7.87 9.61
CA GLN A 243 6.13 -6.77 8.71
C GLN A 243 6.72 -5.61 9.49
N LEU A 244 7.60 -4.87 8.82
CA LEU A 244 8.20 -3.64 9.30
C LEU A 244 7.85 -2.53 8.31
N SER A 245 7.25 -1.46 8.80
CA SER A 245 6.91 -0.28 8.00
C SER A 245 7.56 0.97 8.58
N SER A 246 7.82 1.99 7.75
CA SER A 246 8.49 3.21 8.18
C SER A 246 8.08 4.45 7.39
N SER A 247 8.13 5.63 8.03
CA SER A 247 7.98 6.93 7.37
C SER A 247 9.23 7.36 6.59
N ARG A 248 10.35 6.64 6.76
CA ARG A 248 11.64 6.94 6.12
C ARG A 248 12.27 5.69 5.51
N PRO A 249 13.15 5.86 4.50
CA PRO A 249 14.07 4.79 4.13
C PRO A 249 14.97 4.46 5.33
N MET A 250 15.04 3.19 5.71
CA MET A 250 15.86 2.73 6.82
C MET A 250 17.02 1.86 6.31
N ASP A 251 18.19 1.97 6.94
CA ASP A 251 19.22 0.93 6.81
C ASP A 251 18.86 -0.23 7.73
N LEU A 252 18.34 -1.30 7.15
CA LEU A 252 17.88 -2.46 7.91
C LEU A 252 19.02 -3.24 8.59
N ASN A 253 20.28 -2.99 8.22
CA ASN A 253 21.44 -3.59 8.88
C ASN A 253 21.95 -2.79 10.07
N SER A 254 21.38 -1.59 10.32
CA SER A 254 21.64 -0.85 11.55
C SER A 254 20.99 -1.54 12.75
N ASN A 255 21.50 -1.24 13.95
CA ASN A 255 20.97 -1.79 15.20
C ASN A 255 19.52 -1.35 15.41
N PHE A 256 18.69 -2.31 15.80
CA PHE A 256 17.35 -2.06 16.29
C PHE A 256 17.42 -1.20 17.56
N THR A 257 16.55 -0.20 17.65
CA THR A 257 16.39 0.64 18.83
C THR A 257 14.97 1.19 18.86
N ILE A 258 14.42 1.29 20.08
CA ILE A 258 13.15 1.98 20.35
C ILE A 258 13.37 3.40 20.91
N SER A 259 14.64 3.78 21.07
CA SER A 259 15.07 5.06 21.61
C SER A 259 15.71 5.89 20.51
N ASN A 260 15.41 7.18 20.53
CA ASN A 260 15.96 8.16 19.62
C ASN A 260 17.50 8.23 19.79
N PRO A 261 18.30 8.11 18.72
CA PRO A 261 19.75 8.15 18.81
C PRO A 261 20.27 9.51 19.34
N GLU A 262 19.54 10.60 19.11
CA GLU A 262 19.84 11.94 19.64
C GLU A 262 19.24 12.15 21.05
N SER A 263 19.47 11.15 21.92
CA SER A 263 18.85 10.91 23.24
C SER A 263 19.02 12.03 24.29
N SER A 264 18.35 13.16 24.05
CA SER A 264 18.20 14.26 25.02
C SER A 264 16.74 14.61 25.32
N GLY A 265 15.79 13.96 24.65
CA GLY A 265 14.35 14.18 24.82
C GLY A 265 13.70 13.25 25.84
N ARG A 266 12.37 13.31 25.91
CA ARG A 266 11.54 12.53 26.83
C ARG A 266 11.18 11.16 26.25
N TYR A 267 10.80 10.26 27.14
CA TYR A 267 10.15 9.00 26.81
C TYR A 267 8.64 9.13 27.08
N ARG A 268 7.78 8.59 26.21
CA ARG A 268 6.35 8.37 26.50
C ARG A 268 5.85 7.12 25.80
N ALA A 269 5.00 6.34 26.46
CA ALA A 269 4.36 5.18 25.85
C ALA A 269 2.85 5.16 26.05
N LEU A 270 2.14 4.65 25.05
CA LEU A 270 0.73 4.28 25.13
C LEU A 270 0.62 2.78 24.87
N LEU A 271 0.08 2.03 25.84
CA LEU A 271 -0.10 0.58 25.77
C LEU A 271 -1.60 0.27 25.82
N ILE A 272 -2.09 -0.44 24.81
CA ILE A 272 -3.52 -0.72 24.65
C ILE A 272 -3.72 -2.23 24.49
N GLY A 273 -4.50 -2.83 25.38
CA GLY A 273 -4.82 -4.25 25.36
C GLY A 273 -6.31 -4.47 25.49
N ILE A 274 -6.95 -5.03 24.46
CA ILE A 274 -8.41 -5.20 24.43
C ILE A 274 -8.77 -6.69 24.32
N ASN A 275 -9.31 -7.26 25.39
CA ASN A 275 -9.79 -8.64 25.42
C ASN A 275 -11.29 -8.75 25.09
N TYR A 276 -12.03 -7.65 24.98
CA TYR A 276 -13.47 -7.62 24.72
C TYR A 276 -14.26 -8.50 25.69
N VAL A 277 -13.91 -8.42 26.98
CA VAL A 277 -14.35 -9.36 28.04
C VAL A 277 -15.87 -9.46 28.08
N GLY A 278 -16.40 -10.69 27.96
CA GLY A 278 -17.84 -10.97 28.02
C GLY A 278 -18.61 -10.69 26.72
N SER A 279 -17.92 -10.33 25.63
CA SER A 279 -18.51 -10.18 24.29
C SER A 279 -18.37 -11.45 23.45
N SER A 280 -18.99 -11.47 22.25
CA SER A 280 -18.73 -12.53 21.27
C SER A 280 -17.37 -12.43 20.57
N ALA A 281 -16.65 -11.32 20.75
CA ALA A 281 -15.34 -11.05 20.18
C ALA A 281 -14.20 -11.27 21.19
N GLU A 282 -14.48 -11.95 22.31
CA GLU A 282 -13.55 -12.10 23.44
C GLU A 282 -12.21 -12.75 23.04
N LEU A 283 -11.12 -12.09 23.41
CA LEU A 283 -9.73 -12.54 23.33
C LEU A 283 -9.19 -12.78 24.74
N ARG A 284 -8.02 -13.39 24.86
CA ARG A 284 -7.44 -13.77 26.16
C ARG A 284 -6.00 -13.33 26.38
N GLY A 285 -5.36 -12.75 25.37
CA GLY A 285 -3.93 -12.49 25.37
C GLY A 285 -3.53 -11.03 25.41
N CYS A 286 -4.44 -10.12 25.10
CA CYS A 286 -4.09 -8.72 24.85
C CYS A 286 -3.61 -7.99 26.10
N HIS A 287 -4.22 -8.29 27.26
CA HIS A 287 -3.74 -7.77 28.56
C HIS A 287 -2.33 -8.29 28.90
N ASN A 288 -2.05 -9.57 28.63
CA ASN A 288 -0.73 -10.16 28.87
C ASN A 288 0.33 -9.55 27.94
N ASP A 289 -0.03 -9.21 26.70
CA ASP A 289 0.86 -8.52 25.77
C ASP A 289 1.24 -7.12 26.28
N VAL A 290 0.28 -6.38 26.85
CA VAL A 290 0.52 -5.07 27.49
C VAL A 290 1.48 -5.20 28.66
N ASP A 291 1.27 -6.16 29.56
CA ASP A 291 2.16 -6.41 30.69
C ASP A 291 3.59 -6.73 30.24
N THR A 292 3.71 -7.56 29.21
CA THR A 292 4.99 -7.98 28.63
C THR A 292 5.72 -6.77 28.03
N MET A 293 5.01 -5.95 27.26
CA MET A 293 5.59 -4.76 26.63
C MET A 293 5.96 -3.70 27.67
N MET A 294 5.14 -3.50 28.70
CA MET A 294 5.42 -2.55 29.80
C MET A 294 6.75 -2.88 30.49
N ARG A 295 7.00 -4.17 30.80
CA ARG A 295 8.28 -4.61 31.40
C ARG A 295 9.45 -4.33 30.47
N TYR A 296 9.31 -4.70 29.20
CA TYR A 296 10.34 -4.43 28.19
C TYR A 296 10.67 -2.94 28.10
N LEU A 297 9.67 -2.07 28.01
CA LEU A 297 9.88 -0.62 27.93
C LEU A 297 10.50 -0.04 29.21
N SER A 298 10.13 -0.57 30.37
CA SER A 298 10.72 -0.17 31.66
C SER A 298 12.22 -0.42 31.70
N ASP A 299 12.66 -1.58 31.21
CA ASP A 299 14.08 -1.93 31.09
C ASP A 299 14.83 -1.07 30.07
N HIS A 300 14.10 -0.38 29.18
CA HIS A 300 14.64 0.47 28.12
C HIS A 300 14.43 1.97 28.39
N GLY A 301 14.12 2.35 29.63
CA GLY A 301 14.16 3.74 30.10
C GLY A 301 12.82 4.47 30.11
N TYR A 302 11.71 3.80 29.79
CA TYR A 302 10.37 4.37 29.95
C TYR A 302 9.93 4.20 31.42
N SER A 303 9.72 5.30 32.14
CA SER A 303 9.26 5.21 33.53
C SER A 303 7.75 5.01 33.62
N ASP A 304 7.23 4.46 34.72
CA ASP A 304 5.78 4.29 34.93
C ASP A 304 4.98 5.58 34.72
N GLY A 305 5.55 6.74 35.07
CA GLY A 305 4.91 8.04 34.89
C GLY A 305 4.85 8.52 33.43
N ASP A 306 5.64 7.91 32.55
CA ASP A 306 5.69 8.18 31.13
C ASP A 306 4.76 7.25 30.31
N MET A 307 4.14 6.26 30.96
CA MET A 307 3.31 5.24 30.31
C MET A 307 1.83 5.47 30.63
N ARG A 308 0.98 5.44 29.59
CA ARG A 308 -0.47 5.35 29.73
C ARG A 308 -0.94 3.99 29.27
N ILE A 309 -1.79 3.35 30.06
CA ILE A 309 -2.29 2.00 29.81
C ILE A 309 -3.82 2.05 29.70
N LEU A 310 -4.35 1.47 28.61
CA LEU A 310 -5.78 1.27 28.41
C LEU A 310 -6.09 -0.22 28.27
N CYS A 311 -6.87 -0.77 29.20
CA CYS A 311 -7.27 -2.18 29.20
C CYS A 311 -8.72 -2.33 29.69
N ASP A 312 -9.46 -3.28 29.12
CA ASP A 312 -10.81 -3.67 29.56
C ASP A 312 -10.79 -4.74 30.67
N ASP A 313 -9.86 -4.61 31.62
CA ASP A 313 -9.65 -5.52 32.75
C ASP A 313 -10.41 -5.12 34.03
N GLY A 314 -11.01 -3.93 34.04
CA GLY A 314 -11.71 -3.35 35.18
C GLY A 314 -10.80 -2.64 36.20
N GLU A 315 -9.49 -2.58 35.95
CA GLU A 315 -8.50 -1.86 36.75
C GLU A 315 -8.00 -0.60 36.03
N HIS A 316 -7.74 -0.70 34.74
CA HIS A 316 -7.28 0.41 33.90
C HIS A 316 -8.44 1.19 33.27
N GLU A 317 -8.11 2.33 32.65
CA GLU A 317 -9.08 3.09 31.87
C GLU A 317 -9.52 2.27 30.64
N ASN A 318 -10.83 2.22 30.40
CA ASN A 318 -11.37 1.39 29.34
C ASN A 318 -10.92 1.89 27.95
N PRO A 319 -10.54 1.00 27.03
CA PRO A 319 -10.12 1.35 25.68
C PRO A 319 -11.32 1.63 24.76
N THR A 320 -12.13 2.63 25.11
CA THR A 320 -13.22 3.15 24.26
C THR A 320 -12.67 3.98 23.10
N LYS A 321 -13.45 4.19 22.03
CA LYS A 321 -13.00 5.03 20.90
C LYS A 321 -12.52 6.41 21.37
N GLU A 322 -13.28 7.05 22.25
CA GLU A 322 -12.94 8.35 22.84
C GLU A 322 -11.62 8.31 23.63
N ASN A 323 -11.41 7.30 24.45
CA ASN A 323 -10.18 7.17 25.26
C ASN A 323 -8.95 6.84 24.41
N LEU A 324 -9.13 6.07 23.33
CA LEU A 324 -8.10 5.81 22.33
C LEU A 324 -7.67 7.12 21.66
N GLU A 325 -8.60 7.90 21.12
CA GLU A 325 -8.33 9.18 20.46
C GLU A 325 -7.64 10.19 21.40
N ALA A 326 -8.14 10.31 22.64
CA ALA A 326 -7.56 11.19 23.65
C ALA A 326 -6.14 10.76 24.06
N SER A 327 -5.89 9.46 24.16
CA SER A 327 -4.59 8.92 24.57
C SER A 327 -3.57 8.97 23.43
N MET A 328 -3.98 8.73 22.18
CA MET A 328 -3.14 8.94 21.00
C MET A 328 -2.72 10.42 20.89
N SER A 329 -3.67 11.34 21.09
CA SER A 329 -3.36 12.78 21.14
C SER A 329 -2.37 13.13 22.24
N TRP A 330 -2.56 12.58 23.45
CA TRP A 330 -1.65 12.77 24.58
C TRP A 330 -0.23 12.24 24.33
N LEU A 331 -0.11 11.11 23.62
CA LEU A 331 1.19 10.50 23.31
C LEU A 331 2.09 11.48 22.54
N VAL A 332 1.52 12.14 21.53
CA VAL A 332 2.24 13.07 20.65
C VAL A 332 2.24 14.52 21.14
N GLU A 333 1.41 14.85 22.13
CA GLU A 333 1.22 16.22 22.61
C GLU A 333 2.54 16.87 23.07
N GLY A 334 2.94 17.92 22.36
CA GLY A 334 4.14 18.69 22.65
C GLY A 334 5.44 17.93 22.40
N ALA A 335 5.44 16.88 21.58
CA ALA A 335 6.64 16.14 21.24
C ALA A 335 7.64 17.01 20.47
N SER A 336 8.92 16.83 20.75
CA SER A 336 10.02 17.63 20.21
C SER A 336 11.22 16.77 19.81
N ALA A 337 12.11 17.33 19.00
CA ALA A 337 13.29 16.63 18.52
C ALA A 337 14.08 15.96 19.67
N GLY A 338 14.43 14.68 19.49
CA GLY A 338 15.08 13.86 20.51
C GLY A 338 14.13 13.03 21.39
N ASP A 339 12.81 13.27 21.33
CA ASP A 339 11.82 12.47 22.04
C ASP A 339 11.68 11.06 21.45
N SER A 340 11.39 10.09 22.32
CA SER A 340 11.12 8.68 22.00
C SER A 340 9.71 8.32 22.45
N LEU A 341 8.82 8.11 21.49
CA LEU A 341 7.43 7.75 21.71
C LEU A 341 7.23 6.28 21.34
N PHE A 342 6.38 5.60 22.11
CA PHE A 342 6.04 4.20 21.87
C PHE A 342 4.52 3.98 21.86
N LEU A 343 4.02 3.24 20.89
CA LEU A 343 2.65 2.75 20.86
C LEU A 343 2.65 1.23 20.79
N HIS A 344 1.93 0.59 21.69
CA HIS A 344 1.59 -0.82 21.60
C HIS A 344 0.07 -0.97 21.54
N TYR A 345 -0.39 -1.80 20.62
CA TYR A 345 -1.80 -2.20 20.52
C TYR A 345 -1.89 -3.71 20.36
N SER A 346 -2.67 -4.37 21.20
CA SER A 346 -3.08 -5.77 21.03
C SER A 346 -4.61 -5.86 21.14
N GLY A 347 -5.24 -6.41 20.12
CA GLY A 347 -6.70 -6.48 20.00
C GLY A 347 -7.16 -6.88 18.60
N HIS A 348 -8.45 -6.68 18.29
CA HIS A 348 -8.95 -6.89 16.93
C HIS A 348 -8.55 -5.74 16.01
N GLY A 349 -8.36 -6.09 14.75
CA GLY A 349 -8.31 -5.16 13.62
C GLY A 349 -9.31 -5.61 12.56
N ALA A 350 -9.79 -4.67 11.76
CA ALA A 350 -10.82 -4.89 10.76
C ALA A 350 -10.46 -4.18 9.45
N SER A 351 -10.80 -4.79 8.31
CA SER A 351 -10.76 -4.09 7.02
C SER A 351 -12.15 -3.60 6.64
N VAL A 352 -12.29 -2.31 6.39
CA VAL A 352 -13.50 -1.67 5.86
C VAL A 352 -13.29 -1.26 4.41
N ARG A 353 -14.36 -0.85 3.72
CA ARG A 353 -14.25 -0.42 2.33
C ARG A 353 -13.67 0.99 2.31
N ASP A 354 -12.67 1.20 1.46
CA ASP A 354 -12.06 2.51 1.23
C ASP A 354 -13.07 3.47 0.57
N ASP A 355 -13.12 4.69 1.12
CA ASP A 355 -14.01 5.76 0.69
C ASP A 355 -13.30 6.86 -0.13
N ASP A 356 -11.96 6.94 -0.12
CA ASP A 356 -11.17 8.03 -0.72
C ASP A 356 -10.14 7.61 -1.79
N GLY A 357 -9.82 6.32 -1.87
CA GLY A 357 -9.03 5.72 -2.95
C GLY A 357 -7.51 5.76 -2.76
N ASP A 358 -7.00 5.98 -1.55
CA ASP A 358 -5.57 6.01 -1.25
C ASP A 358 -4.93 4.62 -1.10
N GLU A 359 -5.72 3.62 -0.74
CA GLU A 359 -5.37 2.21 -0.57
C GLU A 359 -5.33 1.45 -1.92
N ALA A 360 -4.25 0.70 -2.16
CA ALA A 360 -4.04 0.02 -3.45
C ALA A 360 -4.98 -1.17 -3.69
N ASP A 361 -5.58 -1.71 -2.63
CA ASP A 361 -6.54 -2.82 -2.67
C ASP A 361 -8.01 -2.38 -2.46
N GLY A 362 -8.24 -1.10 -2.18
CA GLY A 362 -9.55 -0.48 -1.99
C GLY A 362 -10.23 -0.84 -0.65
N LYS A 363 -9.44 -1.05 0.40
CA LYS A 363 -9.91 -1.27 1.77
C LYS A 363 -9.06 -0.50 2.77
N ASP A 364 -9.71 0.13 3.74
CA ASP A 364 -9.04 0.75 4.86
C ASP A 364 -8.89 -0.25 5.99
N GLU A 365 -7.79 -0.12 6.72
CA GLU A 365 -7.57 -0.86 7.95
C GLU A 365 -8.07 -0.06 9.16
N ALA A 366 -8.57 -0.76 10.17
CA ALA A 366 -9.14 -0.11 11.34
C ALA A 366 -8.85 -0.88 12.63
N LEU A 367 -8.64 -0.13 13.72
CA LEU A 367 -8.59 -0.66 15.07
C LEU A 367 -10.02 -0.79 15.63
N CYS A 368 -10.24 -1.78 16.49
CA CYS A 368 -11.54 -2.06 17.09
C CYS A 368 -11.53 -1.66 18.58
N PRO A 369 -12.03 -0.46 18.96
CA PRO A 369 -12.20 -0.09 20.37
C PRO A 369 -13.13 -1.06 21.10
N VAL A 370 -13.12 -1.09 22.45
CA VAL A 370 -14.00 -2.00 23.21
C VAL A 370 -15.48 -1.74 22.97
N ASP A 371 -15.85 -0.51 22.62
CA ASP A 371 -17.21 -0.05 22.36
C ASP A 371 -17.53 0.08 20.85
N TYR A 372 -16.78 -0.61 20.00
CA TYR A 372 -16.88 -0.53 18.53
C TYR A 372 -18.31 -0.72 17.98
N ASP A 373 -19.13 -1.56 18.62
CA ASP A 373 -20.53 -1.78 18.23
C ASP A 373 -21.39 -0.51 18.32
N SER A 374 -21.01 0.44 19.19
CA SER A 374 -21.76 1.67 19.45
C SER A 374 -21.04 2.94 18.96
N ALA A 375 -19.72 2.99 19.09
CA ALA A 375 -18.90 4.16 18.73
C ALA A 375 -18.27 4.03 17.32
N GLY A 376 -18.32 2.84 16.72
CA GLY A 376 -17.66 2.53 15.45
C GLY A 376 -16.19 2.18 15.61
N LEU A 377 -15.54 1.92 14.48
CA LEU A 377 -14.11 1.60 14.39
C LEU A 377 -13.27 2.88 14.37
N LEU A 378 -11.97 2.74 14.62
CA LEU A 378 -10.98 3.80 14.45
C LEU A 378 -10.15 3.50 13.19
N ARG A 379 -10.40 4.22 12.09
CA ARG A 379 -9.76 3.98 10.78
C ARG A 379 -8.32 4.49 10.75
N ASP A 380 -7.48 3.87 9.93
CA ASP A 380 -6.12 4.31 9.56
C ASP A 380 -5.96 5.82 9.40
N ASP A 381 -6.86 6.44 8.65
CA ASP A 381 -6.87 7.85 8.30
C ASP A 381 -7.17 8.75 9.53
N GLU A 382 -7.90 8.24 10.53
CA GLU A 382 -8.05 8.86 11.85
C GLU A 382 -6.77 8.67 12.70
N VAL A 383 -6.23 7.45 12.72
CA VAL A 383 -4.99 7.12 13.46
C VAL A 383 -3.80 7.94 12.95
N PHE A 384 -3.67 8.11 11.63
CA PHE A 384 -2.66 8.93 10.98
C PHE A 384 -2.71 10.38 11.45
N LYS A 385 -3.91 10.97 11.48
CA LYS A 385 -4.14 12.36 11.93
C LYS A 385 -3.82 12.55 13.40
N LEU A 386 -4.04 11.54 14.23
CA LEU A 386 -3.79 11.58 15.67
C LEU A 386 -2.31 11.35 16.01
N LEU A 387 -1.63 10.45 15.31
CA LEU A 387 -0.31 9.97 15.71
C LEU A 387 0.83 10.39 14.80
N VAL A 388 0.62 10.47 13.49
CA VAL A 388 1.70 10.64 12.51
C VAL A 388 1.81 12.08 12.06
N ALA A 389 0.70 12.66 11.58
CA ALA A 389 0.63 14.02 11.07
C ALA A 389 1.14 15.09 12.07
N PRO A 390 0.90 14.98 13.40
CA PRO A 390 1.35 16.00 14.35
C PRO A 390 2.85 15.95 14.70
N LEU A 391 3.58 14.89 14.32
CA LEU A 391 4.95 14.70 14.76
C LEU A 391 5.93 15.65 14.05
N GLY A 392 6.68 16.39 14.85
CA GLY A 392 7.77 17.25 14.36
C GLY A 392 9.02 16.48 13.95
N GLU A 393 9.89 17.14 13.18
CA GLU A 393 11.19 16.61 12.80
C GLU A 393 12.03 16.24 14.03
N GLY A 394 12.74 15.12 13.93
CA GLY A 394 13.60 14.60 15.01
C GLY A 394 12.87 13.86 16.13
N VAL A 395 11.54 13.73 16.08
CA VAL A 395 10.79 12.83 16.98
C VAL A 395 10.85 11.39 16.44
N LEU A 396 10.99 10.41 17.32
CA LEU A 396 10.84 8.99 16.99
C LEU A 396 9.55 8.44 17.60
N LEU A 397 8.68 7.84 16.78
CA LEU A 397 7.55 7.03 17.22
C LEU A 397 7.75 5.58 16.77
N THR A 398 7.81 4.66 17.72
CA THR A 398 7.85 3.22 17.46
C THR A 398 6.50 2.59 17.79
N CYS A 399 5.92 1.86 16.85
CA CYS A 399 4.63 1.21 16.99
C CYS A 399 4.79 -0.31 16.90
N VAL A 400 4.11 -1.05 17.78
CA VAL A 400 3.98 -2.51 17.69
C VAL A 400 2.50 -2.85 17.74
N LEU A 401 1.97 -3.32 16.62
CA LEU A 401 0.54 -3.58 16.45
C LEU A 401 0.29 -5.08 16.25
N ASP A 402 -0.28 -5.69 17.27
CA ASP A 402 -0.66 -7.08 17.32
C ASP A 402 -2.16 -7.25 17.05
N CYS A 403 -2.52 -6.93 15.82
CA CYS A 403 -3.87 -7.09 15.31
C CYS A 403 -3.83 -7.55 13.87
N CYS A 404 -4.92 -8.18 13.44
CA CYS A 404 -5.12 -8.50 12.05
C CYS A 404 -5.19 -7.22 11.23
N HIS A 405 -4.82 -7.27 9.94
CA HIS A 405 -5.17 -6.17 9.03
C HIS A 405 -4.55 -4.83 9.46
N SER A 406 -3.25 -4.81 9.77
CA SER A 406 -2.56 -3.67 10.40
C SER A 406 -1.29 -3.25 9.66
N GLY A 407 -1.07 -3.76 8.44
CA GLY A 407 0.11 -3.44 7.63
C GLY A 407 0.16 -1.98 7.19
N THR A 408 -1.01 -1.39 6.94
CA THR A 408 -1.20 -0.03 6.40
C THR A 408 -1.85 0.94 7.39
N ILE A 409 -2.18 0.54 8.61
CA ILE A 409 -2.91 1.36 9.62
C ILE A 409 -2.30 2.73 10.00
N LEU A 410 -1.06 3.01 9.58
CA LEU A 410 -0.36 4.28 9.78
C LEU A 410 0.04 4.97 8.47
N ASP A 411 -0.42 4.47 7.31
CA ASP A 411 -0.14 4.97 5.95
C ASP A 411 1.35 5.18 5.65
N LEU A 412 2.17 4.26 6.17
CA LEU A 412 3.62 4.40 6.08
C LEU A 412 4.13 4.03 4.66
N PRO A 413 4.95 4.90 4.04
CA PRO A 413 5.35 4.79 2.64
C PRO A 413 6.36 3.68 2.34
N TYR A 414 7.07 3.17 3.35
CA TYR A 414 8.07 2.12 3.18
C TYR A 414 7.64 0.87 3.94
N MET A 415 7.59 -0.27 3.25
CA MET A 415 7.25 -1.57 3.84
C MET A 415 8.33 -2.61 3.54
N PHE A 416 8.64 -3.42 4.54
CA PHE A 416 9.62 -4.49 4.49
C PHE A 416 8.98 -5.76 5.06
N LYS A 417 9.09 -6.87 4.32
CA LYS A 417 8.56 -8.19 4.72
C LYS A 417 9.73 -9.15 4.93
N ALA A 418 9.61 -10.00 5.95
CA ALA A 418 10.63 -10.97 6.36
C ALA A 418 10.85 -12.10 5.34
#